data_AF-A0A4U9D3Z0-F1
#
_entry.id   AF-A0A4U9D3Z0-F1
#
_cell.length_a   1.000
_cell.length_b   1.000
_cell.length_c   1.000
_cell.angle_alpha   90.00
_cell.angle_beta   90.00
_cell.angle_gamma   90.00
#
_symmetry.space_group_name_H-M   'P 1'
#
loop_
_entity.id
_entity.type
_entity.pdbx_description
1 polymer ?
#
loop_
_entity_poly.entity_id
_entity_poly.type
_entity_poly.pdbx_seq_one_letter_code
_entity_poly.pdbx_strand_id
1 'polypeptide(L)' 'MPFFFLGFLAGGYLNFSLLAFGGVGVIIALIYIQLNPQWRKPEPQASAASSTALDQLDD' A
#
# COMPACT_ATOMS: atom_id res chain seq x y z
N MET A 1 -2.14 -14.66 -9.60
CA MET A 1 -1.55 -16.00 -9.33
C MET A 1 -0.04 -16.06 -9.06
N PRO A 2 0.84 -15.10 -9.44
CA PRO A 2 2.30 -15.31 -9.31
C PRO A 2 2.81 -15.39 -7.87
N PHE A 3 2.12 -14.76 -6.90
CA PHE A 3 2.51 -14.77 -5.48
C PHE A 3 2.54 -16.15 -4.84
N PHE A 4 1.53 -16.96 -5.15
CA PHE A 4 1.40 -18.30 -4.58
C PHE A 4 2.54 -19.22 -5.05
N PHE A 5 2.89 -19.17 -6.34
CA PHE A 5 3.97 -19.98 -6.90
C PHE A 5 5.35 -19.54 -6.40
N LEU A 6 5.58 -18.23 -6.26
CA LEU A 6 6.83 -17.70 -5.71
C LEU A 6 7.00 -18.12 -4.24
N GLY A 7 5.90 -18.10 -3.48
CA GLY A 7 5.85 -18.66 -2.14
C GLY A 7 6.15 -20.16 -2.11
N PHE A 8 5.51 -20.94 -2.97
CA PHE A 8 5.73 -22.38 -3.03
C PHE A 8 7.18 -22.75 -3.39
N LEU A 9 7.79 -22.08 -4.37
CA LEU A 9 9.21 -22.27 -4.71
C LEU A 9 10.12 -21.87 -3.54
N ALA A 10 9.90 -20.71 -2.95
CA ALA A 10 10.74 -20.27 -1.85
C ALA A 10 10.60 -21.20 -0.61
N GLY A 11 9.43 -21.75 -0.33
CA GLY A 11 9.25 -22.72 0.75
C GLY A 11 9.88 -24.09 0.49
N GLY A 12 9.96 -24.51 -0.78
CA GLY A 12 10.60 -25.77 -1.17
C GLY A 12 12.13 -25.70 -1.21
N TYR A 13 12.71 -24.52 -1.45
CA TYR A 13 14.17 -24.33 -1.56
C TYR A 13 14.80 -23.67 -0.34
N LEU A 14 14.08 -22.85 0.42
CA LEU A 14 14.60 -22.18 1.61
C LEU A 14 14.11 -22.90 2.88
N ASN A 15 15.05 -23.22 3.78
CA ASN A 15 14.77 -23.82 5.08
C ASN A 15 14.22 -22.78 6.09
N PHE A 16 13.15 -22.08 5.72
CA PHE A 16 12.49 -21.13 6.59
C PHE A 16 11.38 -21.78 7.42
N SER A 17 11.18 -21.26 8.63
CA SER A 17 10.03 -21.63 9.44
C SER A 17 8.73 -21.20 8.75
N LEU A 18 7.67 -21.99 8.92
CA LEU A 18 6.32 -21.70 8.41
C LEU A 18 5.82 -20.31 8.86
N LEU A 19 6.23 -19.88 10.05
CA LEU A 19 5.97 -18.54 10.58
C LEU A 19 6.66 -17.44 9.79
N ALA A 20 7.94 -17.62 9.44
CA ALA A 20 8.69 -16.68 8.62
C ALA A 20 8.09 -16.59 7.21
N PHE A 21 7.66 -17.73 6.67
CA PHE A 21 7.00 -17.80 5.38
C PHE A 21 5.65 -17.06 5.37
N GLY A 22 4.84 -17.28 6.40
CA GLY A 22 3.58 -16.56 6.61
C GLY A 22 3.79 -15.06 6.80
N GLY A 23 4.77 -14.66 7.61
CA GLY A 23 5.09 -13.26 7.87
C GLY A 23 5.47 -12.50 6.59
N VAL A 24 6.40 -13.05 5.79
CA VAL A 24 6.80 -12.47 4.51
C VAL A 24 5.61 -12.38 3.54
N GLY A 25 4.80 -13.44 3.44
CA GLY A 25 3.62 -13.45 2.58
C GLY A 25 2.62 -12.35 2.92
N VAL A 26 2.35 -12.12 4.21
CA VAL A 26 1.43 -11.06 4.68
C VAL A 26 2.00 -9.67 4.40
N ILE A 27 3.28 -9.45 4.67
CA ILE A 27 3.94 -8.15 4.40
C ILE A 27 3.81 -7.78 2.93
N ILE A 28 4.12 -8.72 2.02
CA ILE A 28 4.07 -8.41 0.59
C ILE A 28 2.62 -8.22 0.11
N ALA A 29 1.65 -8.96 0.66
CA ALA A 29 0.23 -8.74 0.37
C ALA A 29 -0.25 -7.33 0.77
N LEU A 30 0.15 -6.85 1.95
CA LEU A 30 -0.17 -5.49 2.40
C LEU A 30 0.49 -4.42 1.52
N ILE A 31 1.75 -4.63 1.11
CA ILE A 31 2.44 -3.73 0.20
C ILE A 31 1.75 -3.70 -1.17
N TYR A 32 1.31 -4.85 -1.68
CA TYR A 32 0.58 -4.94 -2.96
C TYR A 32 -0.73 -4.13 -2.94
N ILE A 33 -1.47 -4.21 -1.84
CA ILE A 33 -2.71 -3.44 -1.66
C ILE A 33 -2.41 -1.93 -1.63
N GLN A 34 -1.37 -1.50 -0.90
CA GLN A 34 -0.98 -0.08 -0.80
C GLN A 34 -0.41 0.50 -2.11
N LEU A 35 0.31 -0.33 -2.87
CA LEU A 35 0.87 0.05 -4.16
C LEU A 35 -0.21 0.21 -5.23
N ASN A 36 -1.24 -0.64 -5.21
CA ASN A 36 -2.30 -0.58 -6.21
C ASN A 36 -3.18 0.67 -5.98
N PRO A 37 -3.12 1.67 -6.88
CA PRO A 37 -3.85 2.92 -6.71
C PRO A 37 -5.38 2.74 -6.71
N GLN A 38 -5.90 1.60 -7.17
CA GLN A 38 -7.33 1.27 -7.05
C GLN A 38 -7.82 1.15 -5.60
N TRP A 39 -6.93 0.79 -4.66
CA TRP A 39 -7.26 0.65 -3.23
C TRP A 39 -6.86 1.88 -2.42
N ARG A 40 -6.10 2.80 -3.02
CA ARG A 40 -5.95 4.14 -2.48
C ARG A 40 -7.31 4.79 -2.62
N LYS A 41 -8.05 4.85 -1.50
CA LYS A 41 -9.19 5.77 -1.40
C LYS A 41 -8.68 7.11 -1.92
N PRO A 42 -9.39 7.78 -2.84
CA PRO A 42 -9.02 9.14 -3.20
C PRO A 42 -8.89 9.87 -1.88
N GLU A 43 -7.66 10.25 -1.56
CA GLU A 43 -7.42 11.24 -0.55
C GLU A 43 -8.40 12.35 -0.92
N PRO A 44 -9.28 12.81 0.00
CA PRO A 44 -9.93 14.07 -0.25
C PRO A 44 -8.74 14.99 -0.50
N GLN A 45 -8.53 15.35 -1.78
CA GLN A 45 -7.57 16.36 -2.18
C GLN A 45 -7.82 17.44 -1.16
N ALA A 46 -6.85 17.69 -0.28
CA ALA A 46 -6.97 18.78 0.65
C ALA A 46 -7.27 19.96 -0.25
N SER A 47 -8.56 20.35 -0.28
CA SER A 47 -9.04 21.40 -1.16
C SER A 47 -8.10 22.52 -0.86
N ALA A 48 -7.27 22.89 -1.85
CA ALA A 48 -6.33 23.97 -1.71
C ALA A 48 -7.13 25.09 -1.08
N ALA A 49 -6.85 25.39 0.19
CA ALA A 49 -7.60 26.35 0.96
C ALA A 49 -7.49 27.62 0.15
N SER A 50 -8.61 27.97 -0.48
CA SER A 50 -8.71 29.00 -1.49
C SER A 50 -8.15 30.27 -0.88
N SER A 51 -7.01 30.71 -1.41
CA SER A 51 -6.34 31.98 -1.13
C SER A 51 -7.23 33.21 -1.40
N THR A 52 -8.47 33.00 -1.85
CA THR A 52 -9.53 33.99 -2.03
C THR A 52 -10.09 34.57 -0.72
N ALA A 53 -9.89 33.93 0.43
CA ALA A 53 -10.39 34.45 1.72
C ALA A 53 -9.49 35.53 2.35
N LEU A 54 -8.20 35.56 2.01
CA LEU A 54 -7.24 36.55 2.51
C LEU A 54 -7.36 37.90 1.77
N ASP A 55 -7.75 37.87 0.49
CA ASP A 55 -7.91 39.05 -0.37
C ASP A 55 -9.15 39.90 -0.03
N GLN A 56 -10.15 39.33 0.66
CA GLN A 56 -11.40 40.02 1.05
C GLN A 56 -11.34 40.67 2.44
N LEU A 57 -10.21 40.57 3.15
CA LEU A 57 -10.01 41.17 4.48
C LEU A 57 -9.16 42.44 4.43
N ASP A 58 -8.63 42.81 3.26
CA ASP A 58 -7.75 43.97 3.04
C ASP A 58 -8.44 45.13 2.28
N ASP A 59 -9.73 44.96 1.92
CA ASP A 59 -10.65 45.98 1.38
C ASP A 59 -11.69 46.41 2.43
#